data_AF-A0A960SJI7-F1
#
_entry.id   AF-A0A960SJI7-F1
#
_cell.length_a   1.000
_cell.length_b   1.000
_cell.length_c   1.000
_cell.angle_alpha   90.00
_cell.angle_beta   90.00
_cell.angle_gamma   90.00
#
_symmetry.space_group_name_H-M   'P 1'
#
loop_
_entity.id
_entity.type
_entity.pdbx_description
1 polymer ?
#
loop_
_entity_poly.entity_id
_entity_poly.type
_entity_poly.pdbx_seq_one_letter_code
_entity_poly.pdbx_strand_id
1 'polypeptide(L)'
;IGIVSYSYRSLVALSFDEEFAALRGVNTTRLYLLILCMAAITIVLLVSMVGIVLVIALLTLPAAIASLFSRKLWHMMVGGTLLCMLFTCLGTWASYALDLPTGPLIIVICGLVYLPSLIINK
;
A
#
# COMPACT_ATOMS: atom_id res chain seq x y z
N ILE A 1 9.86 -3.77 3.64
CA ILE A 1 10.64 -3.57 2.39
C ILE A 1 11.84 -4.52 2.30
N GLY A 2 12.65 -4.73 3.36
CA GLY A 2 13.85 -5.60 3.30
C GLY A 2 13.62 -7.04 2.78
N ILE A 3 12.65 -7.76 3.34
CA ILE A 3 12.31 -9.15 2.91
C ILE A 3 11.77 -9.19 1.46
N VAL A 4 10.93 -8.22 1.11
CA VAL A 4 10.35 -8.07 -0.23
C VAL A 4 11.45 -7.75 -1.27
N SER A 5 12.42 -6.91 -0.90
CA SER A 5 13.54 -6.54 -1.79
C SER A 5 14.46 -7.72 -2.09
N TYR A 6 14.63 -8.64 -1.14
CA TYR A 6 15.41 -9.88 -1.33
C TYR A 6 14.71 -10.87 -2.28
N SER A 7 13.36 -10.93 -2.27
CA SER A 7 12.55 -11.79 -3.14
C SER A 7 11.92 -11.07 -4.35
N TYR A 8 12.49 -9.95 -4.80
CA TYR A 8 11.90 -9.11 -5.84
C TYR A 8 11.63 -9.85 -7.17
N ARG A 9 12.52 -10.75 -7.57
CA ARG A 9 12.37 -11.55 -8.81
C ARG A 9 11.20 -12.54 -8.74
N SER A 10 10.93 -13.07 -7.54
CA SER A 10 9.79 -13.95 -7.28
C SER A 10 8.47 -13.19 -7.14
N LEU A 11 8.48 -11.98 -6.58
CA LEU A 11 7.29 -11.11 -6.54
C LEU A 11 6.83 -10.71 -7.95
N VAL A 12 7.77 -10.37 -8.83
CA VAL A 12 7.45 -10.06 -10.24
C VAL A 12 6.91 -11.29 -10.96
N ALA A 13 7.48 -12.49 -10.72
CA ALA A 13 6.97 -13.73 -11.31
C ALA A 13 5.52 -14.03 -10.86
N LEU A 14 5.23 -13.87 -9.56
CA LEU A 14 3.90 -14.07 -9.00
C LEU A 14 2.88 -13.04 -9.48
N SER A 15 3.31 -11.80 -9.76
CA SER A 15 2.43 -10.70 -10.22
C SER A 15 2.03 -10.81 -11.69
N PHE A 16 2.82 -11.51 -12.51
CA PHE A 16 2.53 -11.67 -13.95
C PHE A 16 1.71 -12.92 -14.21
N ASP A 17 2.02 -14.04 -13.55
CA ASP A 17 1.29 -15.29 -13.73
C ASP A 17 1.70 -16.36 -12.68
N GLU A 18 0.79 -16.67 -11.76
CA GLU A 18 1.03 -17.67 -10.69
C GLU A 18 1.23 -19.08 -11.27
N GLU A 19 0.57 -19.40 -12.38
CA GLU A 19 0.69 -20.71 -13.05
C GLU A 19 2.02 -20.86 -13.78
N PHE A 20 2.52 -19.84 -14.48
CA PHE A 20 3.85 -19.89 -15.11
C PHE A 20 5.00 -19.92 -14.09
N ALA A 21 4.83 -19.30 -12.92
CA ALA A 21 5.84 -19.34 -11.87
C ALA A 21 5.96 -20.73 -11.23
N ALA A 22 4.83 -21.44 -11.06
CA ALA A 22 4.80 -22.82 -10.60
C ALA A 22 5.48 -23.77 -11.61
N LEU A 23 5.26 -23.56 -12.92
CA LEU A 23 5.90 -24.33 -14.00
C LEU A 23 7.42 -24.11 -14.10
N ARG A 24 7.93 -22.97 -13.61
CA ARG A 24 9.37 -22.61 -13.60
C ARG A 24 10.14 -23.15 -12.38
N GLY A 25 9.52 -23.96 -11.53
CA GLY A 25 10.16 -24.57 -10.35
C GLY A 25 10.30 -23.64 -9.14
N VAL A 26 9.63 -22.49 -9.14
CA VAL A 26 9.58 -21.59 -7.98
C VAL A 26 8.45 -22.08 -7.07
N ASN A 27 8.72 -22.30 -5.78
CA ASN A 27 7.70 -22.69 -4.81
C ASN A 27 6.79 -21.49 -4.49
N THR A 28 5.84 -21.23 -5.39
CA THR A 28 4.86 -20.14 -5.33
C THR A 28 4.06 -20.19 -4.03
N THR A 29 3.70 -21.38 -3.55
CA THR A 29 2.93 -21.59 -2.32
C THR A 29 3.62 -21.02 -1.08
N ARG A 30 4.94 -21.22 -0.92
CA ARG A 30 5.69 -20.68 0.23
C ARG A 30 5.78 -19.15 0.20
N LEU A 31 6.02 -18.58 -0.98
CA LEU A 31 6.07 -17.13 -1.16
C LEU A 31 4.71 -16.48 -0.94
N TYR A 32 3.64 -17.08 -1.45
CA TYR A 32 2.26 -16.64 -1.24
C TYR A 32 1.92 -16.64 0.26
N LEU A 33 2.18 -17.74 0.96
CA LEU A 33 1.98 -17.83 2.41
C LEU A 33 2.79 -16.79 3.18
N LEU A 34 4.03 -16.52 2.77
CA LEU A 34 4.87 -15.51 3.42
C LEU A 34 4.31 -14.10 3.22
N ILE A 35 3.92 -13.73 1.99
CA ILE A 35 3.31 -12.44 1.70
C ILE A 35 1.97 -12.29 2.45
N LEU A 36 1.15 -13.34 2.46
CA LEU A 36 -0.12 -13.39 3.19
C LEU A 36 0.10 -13.19 4.69
N CYS A 37 1.08 -13.89 5.28
CA CYS A 37 1.38 -13.78 6.71
C CYS A 37 1.90 -12.39 7.07
N MET A 38 2.82 -11.82 6.27
CA MET A 38 3.29 -10.45 6.47
C MET A 38 2.15 -9.43 6.39
N ALA A 39 1.29 -9.54 5.38
CA ALA A 39 0.12 -8.67 5.20
C ALA A 39 -0.88 -8.81 6.36
N ALA A 40 -1.20 -10.04 6.77
CA ALA A 40 -2.11 -10.30 7.88
C ALA A 40 -1.62 -9.66 9.18
N ILE A 41 -0.35 -9.86 9.53
CA ILE A 41 0.26 -9.25 10.72
C ILE A 41 0.19 -7.72 10.64
N THR A 42 0.50 -7.13 9.48
CA THR A 42 0.43 -5.67 9.32
C THR A 42 -1.00 -5.14 9.46
N ILE A 43 -1.98 -5.77 8.83
CA ILE A 43 -3.39 -5.36 8.90
C ILE A 43 -3.90 -5.46 10.34
N VAL A 44 -3.67 -6.58 11.03
CA VAL A 44 -4.13 -6.78 12.41
C VAL A 44 -3.55 -5.70 13.34
N LEU A 45 -2.25 -5.41 13.24
CA LEU A 45 -1.61 -4.37 14.05
C LEU A 45 -2.19 -2.97 13.76
N LEU A 46 -2.43 -2.65 12.49
CA LEU A 46 -2.99 -1.35 12.10
C LEU A 46 -4.43 -1.15 12.57
N VAL A 47 -5.26 -2.21 12.48
CA VAL A 47 -6.68 -2.15 12.86
C VAL A 47 -6.81 -1.86 14.36
N SER A 48 -5.98 -2.47 15.20
CA SER A 48 -6.01 -2.24 16.66
C SER A 48 -5.57 -0.83 17.07
N MET A 49 -4.74 -0.16 16.26
CA MET A 49 -4.21 1.17 16.59
C MET A 49 -5.12 2.31 16.12
N VAL A 50 -5.70 2.20 14.92
CA VAL A 50 -6.39 3.34 14.28
C VAL A 50 -7.79 3.02 13.76
N GLY A 51 -8.18 1.75 13.74
CA GLY A 51 -9.50 1.32 13.28
C GLY A 51 -9.55 0.93 11.80
N ILE A 52 -10.50 0.05 11.46
CA ILE A 52 -10.53 -0.68 10.19
C ILE A 52 -10.65 0.20 8.95
N VAL A 53 -11.37 1.32 9.05
CA VAL A 53 -11.63 2.23 7.93
C VAL A 53 -10.36 2.91 7.45
N LEU A 54 -9.52 3.38 8.37
CA LEU A 54 -8.25 4.02 8.00
C LEU A 54 -7.30 3.01 7.35
N VAL A 55 -7.27 1.77 7.84
CA VAL A 55 -6.42 0.72 7.28
C VAL A 55 -6.76 0.48 5.82
N ILE A 56 -8.04 0.31 5.49
CA ILE A 56 -8.48 0.11 4.11
C ILE A 56 -8.12 1.33 3.25
N ALA A 57 -8.30 2.55 3.77
CA ALA A 57 -7.95 3.78 3.04
C ALA A 57 -6.45 3.89 2.75
N LEU A 58 -5.58 3.66 3.75
CA LEU A 58 -4.12 3.73 3.60
C LEU A 58 -3.55 2.59 2.75
N LEU A 59 -4.22 1.43 2.69
CA LEU A 59 -3.80 0.35 1.80
C LEU A 59 -4.24 0.57 0.35
N THR A 60 -5.39 1.22 0.13
CA THR A 60 -5.97 1.38 -1.22
C THR A 60 -5.57 2.68 -1.90
N LEU A 61 -5.67 3.83 -1.23
CA LEU A 61 -5.50 5.15 -1.85
C LEU A 61 -4.07 5.42 -2.32
N PRO A 62 -3.01 5.34 -1.50
CA PRO A 62 -1.65 5.62 -1.97
C PRO A 62 -1.17 4.57 -2.99
N ALA A 63 -1.64 3.32 -2.89
CA ALA A 63 -1.38 2.29 -3.89
C ALA A 63 -2.05 2.62 -5.23
N ALA A 64 -3.30 3.09 -5.21
CA ALA A 64 -4.01 3.53 -6.41
C ALA A 64 -3.35 4.76 -7.05
N ILE A 65 -2.97 5.77 -6.26
CA ILE A 65 -2.25 6.96 -6.75
C ILE A 65 -0.90 6.56 -7.37
N ALA A 66 -0.15 5.67 -6.71
CA ALA A 66 1.11 5.18 -7.24
C ALA A 66 0.94 4.33 -8.51
N SER A 67 -0.14 3.55 -8.60
CA SER A 67 -0.53 2.76 -9.78
C SER A 67 -0.85 3.66 -10.97
N LEU A 68 -1.52 4.79 -10.74
CA LEU A 68 -1.77 5.80 -11.77
C LEU A 68 -0.45 6.33 -12.34
N PHE A 69 0.53 6.63 -11.49
CA PHE A 69 1.77 7.29 -11.91
C PHE A 69 2.84 6.35 -12.48
N SER A 70 2.73 5.03 -12.30
CA SER A 70 3.80 4.10 -12.68
C SER A 70 3.32 2.69 -12.99
N ARG A 71 3.73 2.17 -14.17
CA ARG A 71 3.49 0.77 -14.61
C ARG A 71 4.51 -0.25 -14.11
N LYS A 72 5.60 0.18 -13.46
CA LYS A 72 6.64 -0.73 -12.91
C LYS A 72 6.40 -1.00 -11.44
N LEU A 73 6.31 -2.28 -11.06
CA LEU A 73 6.07 -2.73 -9.68
C LEU A 73 6.98 -2.04 -8.65
N TRP A 74 8.28 -1.93 -8.92
CA TRP A 74 9.23 -1.23 -8.04
C TRP A 74 8.83 0.22 -7.75
N HIS A 75 8.45 0.97 -8.79
CA HIS A 75 8.08 2.37 -8.65
C HIS A 75 6.75 2.51 -7.91
N MET A 76 5.83 1.56 -8.11
CA MET A 76 4.56 1.54 -7.38
C MET A 76 4.77 1.27 -5.88
N MET A 77 5.69 0.36 -5.51
CA MET A 77 6.00 0.07 -4.10
C MET A 77 6.67 1.26 -3.40
N VAL A 78 7.66 1.88 -4.05
CA VAL A 78 8.38 3.04 -3.50
C VAL A 78 7.47 4.28 -3.48
N GLY A 79 6.75 4.53 -4.57
CA GLY A 79 5.80 5.65 -4.66
C GLY A 79 4.67 5.54 -3.65
N GLY A 80 4.07 4.35 -3.51
CA GLY A 80 3.00 4.11 -2.55
C GLY A 80 3.46 4.29 -1.10
N THR A 81 4.65 3.82 -0.75
CA THR A 81 5.20 3.99 0.61
C THR A 81 5.52 5.46 0.92
N LEU A 82 6.13 6.19 -0.03
CA LEU A 82 6.37 7.63 0.11
C LEU A 82 5.08 8.43 0.27
N LEU A 83 4.07 8.17 -0.57
CA LEU A 83 2.77 8.84 -0.48
C LEU A 83 2.07 8.52 0.83
N CYS A 84 2.07 7.27 1.26
CA CYS A 84 1.46 6.84 2.53
C CYS A 84 2.12 7.53 3.73
N MET A 85 3.46 7.66 3.70
CA MET A 85 4.22 8.39 4.72
C MET A 85 3.86 9.88 4.72
N LEU A 86 3.78 10.51 3.55
CA LEU A 86 3.39 11.92 3.41
C LEU A 86 1.97 12.17 3.91
N PHE A 87 0.99 11.34 3.55
CA PHE A 87 -0.39 11.51 4.00
C PHE A 87 -0.56 11.32 5.50
N THR A 88 0.14 10.34 6.07
CA THR A 88 0.10 10.11 7.53
C THR A 88 0.77 11.26 8.27
N CYS A 89 1.90 11.78 7.76
CA CYS A 89 2.59 12.93 8.34
C CYS A 89 1.76 14.22 8.26
N LEU A 90 1.18 14.51 7.08
CA LEU A 90 0.31 15.67 6.89
C LEU A 90 -0.99 15.56 7.70
N GLY A 91 -1.60 14.37 7.75
CA GLY A 91 -2.84 14.16 8.49
C GLY A 91 -2.67 14.18 10.00
N THR A 92 -1.53 13.70 10.52
CA THR A 92 -1.19 13.85 11.94
C THR A 92 -0.91 15.31 12.30
N TRP A 93 -0.19 16.04 11.45
CA TRP A 93 0.08 17.47 11.67
C TRP A 93 -1.21 18.33 11.61
N ALA A 94 -2.09 18.06 10.64
CA ALA A 94 -3.39 18.72 10.53
C ALA A 94 -4.32 18.37 11.71
N SER A 95 -4.26 17.14 12.23
CA SER A 95 -5.00 16.71 13.42
C SER A 95 -4.59 17.48 14.67
N TYR A 96 -3.30 17.77 14.82
CA TYR A 96 -2.79 18.62 15.90
C TYR A 96 -3.30 20.06 15.84
N ALA A 97 -3.50 20.60 14.63
CA ALA A 97 -3.98 21.98 14.46
C ALA A 97 -5.49 22.14 14.65
N LEU A 98 -6.26 21.06 14.46
CA LEU A 98 -7.72 21.09 14.41
C LEU A 98 -8.39 20.35 15.59
N ASP A 99 -7.62 19.74 16.51
CA ASP A 99 -8.12 18.93 17.64
C ASP A 99 -9.14 17.83 17.25
N LEU A 100 -9.07 17.39 15.98
CA LEU A 100 -9.97 16.39 15.40
C LEU A 100 -9.31 15.00 15.40
N PRO A 101 -10.10 13.90 15.45
CA PRO A 101 -9.57 12.55 15.40
C PRO A 101 -8.74 12.30 14.14
N THR A 102 -7.55 11.75 14.35
CA THR A 102 -6.51 11.64 13.32
C THR A 102 -6.90 10.70 12.17
N GLY A 103 -7.65 9.63 12.48
CA GLY A 103 -8.09 8.66 11.47
C GLY A 103 -8.95 9.28 10.36
N PRO A 104 -10.11 9.88 10.68
CA PRO A 104 -10.96 10.56 9.71
C PRO A 104 -10.23 11.64 8.90
N LEU A 105 -9.37 12.44 9.54
CA LEU A 105 -8.62 13.50 8.85
C LEU A 105 -7.67 12.97 7.78
N ILE A 106 -6.92 11.91 8.09
CA ILE A 106 -6.05 11.27 7.10
C ILE A 106 -6.87 10.77 5.90
N ILE A 107 -8.06 10.20 6.14
CA ILE A 107 -8.95 9.73 5.05
C ILE A 107 -9.41 10.89 4.18
N VAL A 108 -9.82 12.01 4.77
CA VAL A 108 -10.24 13.21 4.02
C VAL A 108 -9.10 13.77 3.19
N ILE A 109 -7.89 13.84 3.73
CA ILE A 109 -6.70 14.31 3.02
C ILE A 109 -6.35 13.37 1.86
N CYS A 110 -6.32 12.05 2.10
CA CYS A 110 -6.07 11.08 1.05
C CYS A 110 -7.14 11.16 -0.06
N GLY A 111 -8.42 11.32 0.30
CA GLY A 111 -9.51 11.49 -0.67
C GLY A 111 -9.38 12.76 -1.51
N LEU A 112 -9.04 13.88 -0.86
CA LEU A 112 -8.77 15.17 -1.52
C LEU A 112 -7.59 15.11 -2.50
N VAL A 113 -6.59 14.27 -2.23
CA VAL A 113 -5.44 14.10 -3.14
C VAL A 113 -5.73 13.07 -4.22
N TYR A 114 -6.53 12.04 -3.92
CA TYR A 114 -6.92 11.01 -4.87
C TYR A 114 -7.83 11.51 -6.00
N LEU A 115 -8.87 12.30 -5.67
CA LEU A 115 -9.80 12.87 -6.64
C LEU A 115 -9.12 13.63 -7.79
N PRO A 116 -8.23 14.62 -7.54
CA PRO A 116 -7.52 15.33 -8.61
C PRO A 116 -6.50 14.44 -9.32
N SER A 117 -5.86 13.49 -8.62
CA SER A 117 -4.97 12.51 -9.27
C SER A 117 -5.71 11.65 -10.29
N LEU A 118 -6.98 11.33 -10.05
CA LEU A 118 -7.82 10.57 -10.98
C LEU A 118 -8.19 11.39 -12.22
N ILE A 119 -8.41 12.71 -12.04
CA ILE A 119 -8.80 13.62 -13.11
C ILE A 119 -7.61 13.96 -14.03
N ILE A 120 -6.41 14.07 -13.46
CA ILE A 120 -5.18 14.42 -14.20
C ILE A 120 -4.67 13.29 -15.11
N ASN A 121 -5.00 12.03 -14.80
CA ASN A 121 -4.50 10.85 -15.52
C ASN A 121 -5.55 10.19 -16.41
N LYS A 122 -6.56 10.96 -16.81
CA LYS A 122 -7.56 10.58 -17.81
C LYS A 122 -7.36 11.41 -19.06
#